data_AF-A0A6B3CZ05-F1
#
_entry.id   AF-A0A6B3CZ05-F1
#
_cell.length_a   1.000
_cell.length_b   1.000
_cell.length_c   1.000
_cell.angle_alpha   90.00
_cell.angle_beta   90.00
_cell.angle_gamma   90.00
#
_symmetry.space_group_name_H-M   'P 1'
#
loop_
_entity.id
_entity.type
_entity.pdbx_description
1 polymer ?
#
loop_
_entity_poly.entity_id
_entity_poly.type
_entity_poly.pdbx_seq_one_letter_code
_entity_poly.pdbx_strand_id
1 'polypeptide(L)'
;PHNVGGSVLTAASLQIGFTSPNFKILEHFNDFADAEIKKVVKGAPQVNPEDGCFHLSDAPGLGVELDTDAAAEFPQQQARFDL
;
A
#
# COMPACT_ATOMS: atom_id res chain seq x y z
N PRO A 1 -9.72 -7.03 2.91
CA PRO A 1 -9.89 -5.61 3.29
C PRO A 1 -10.09 -4.76 2.04
N HIS A 2 -10.98 -3.77 2.07
CA HIS A 2 -11.06 -2.77 1.00
C HIS A 2 -9.80 -1.89 1.03
N ASN A 3 -9.18 -1.67 -0.13
CA ASN A 3 -7.84 -1.09 -0.22
C ASN A 3 -7.65 -0.28 -1.52
N VAL A 4 -8.37 0.84 -1.62
CA VAL A 4 -8.29 1.83 -2.72
C VAL A 4 -7.41 3.04 -2.34
N GLY A 5 -6.39 2.82 -1.50
CA GLY A 5 -5.50 3.86 -1.00
C GLY A 5 -4.02 3.57 -1.27
N GLY A 6 -3.14 4.42 -0.75
CA GLY A 6 -1.69 4.30 -0.93
C GLY A 6 -1.03 3.18 -0.12
N SER A 7 0.29 3.05 -0.25
CA SER A 7 1.07 1.94 0.34
C SER A 7 0.96 1.83 1.87
N VAL A 8 0.69 2.93 2.58
CA VAL A 8 0.45 2.90 4.04
C VAL A 8 -0.85 2.15 4.39
N LEU A 9 -1.93 2.37 3.63
CA LEU A 9 -3.19 1.63 3.82
C LEU A 9 -3.01 0.14 3.50
N THR A 10 -2.22 -0.15 2.46
CA THR A 10 -1.89 -1.54 2.10
C THR A 10 -1.13 -2.22 3.24
N ALA A 11 -0.10 -1.58 3.81
CA ALA A 11 0.66 -2.10 4.95
C ALA A 11 -0.23 -2.35 6.18
N ALA A 12 -1.11 -1.40 6.52
CA ALA A 12 -2.08 -1.59 7.61
C ALA A 12 -3.05 -2.75 7.35
N SER A 13 -3.54 -2.87 6.12
CA SER A 13 -4.44 -3.96 5.72
C SER A 13 -3.76 -5.33 5.81
N LEU A 14 -2.46 -5.40 5.49
CA LEU A 14 -1.66 -6.61 5.63
C LEU A 14 -1.50 -7.04 7.08
N GLN A 15 -1.20 -6.12 8.01
CA GLN A 15 -1.08 -6.43 9.43
C GLN A 15 -2.37 -7.07 9.98
N ILE A 16 -3.54 -6.56 9.58
CA ILE A 16 -4.82 -7.20 9.90
C ILE A 16 -4.99 -8.55 9.18
N GLY A 17 -4.62 -8.65 7.91
CA GLY A 17 -4.69 -9.89 7.14
C GLY A 17 -3.89 -11.04 7.76
N PHE A 18 -2.63 -10.79 8.14
CA PHE A 18 -1.74 -11.79 8.72
C PHE A 18 -2.18 -12.27 10.11
N THR A 19 -3.00 -11.48 10.82
CA THR A 19 -3.49 -11.80 12.16
C THR A 19 -4.94 -12.31 12.17
N SER A 20 -5.59 -12.39 11.02
CA SER A 20 -7.01 -12.80 10.90
C SER A 20 -7.13 -14.24 10.37
N PRO A 21 -7.56 -15.22 11.19
CA PRO A 21 -7.68 -16.62 10.74
C PRO A 21 -8.75 -16.83 9.67
N ASN A 22 -9.65 -15.86 9.49
CA ASN A 22 -10.69 -15.83 8.47
C ASN A 22 -10.36 -14.88 7.31
N PHE A 23 -9.10 -14.47 7.15
CA PHE A 23 -8.67 -13.70 5.99
C PHE A 23 -8.94 -14.49 4.69
N LYS A 24 -9.47 -13.79 3.67
CA LYS A 24 -9.78 -14.38 2.37
C LYS A 24 -8.80 -13.89 1.30
N ILE A 25 -8.88 -12.60 0.97
CA ILE A 25 -8.03 -11.91 0.00
C ILE A 25 -7.90 -10.43 0.38
N LEU A 26 -6.86 -9.78 -0.13
CA LEU A 26 -6.65 -8.33 -0.02
C LEU A 26 -6.78 -7.71 -1.42
N GLU A 27 -7.57 -6.66 -1.52
CA GLU A 27 -7.62 -5.83 -2.74
C GLU A 27 -6.25 -5.14 -2.92
N HIS A 28 -5.70 -5.19 -4.13
CA HIS A 28 -4.47 -4.48 -4.45
C HIS A 28 -4.50 -4.07 -5.91
N PHE A 29 -4.22 -2.80 -6.16
CA PHE A 29 -4.07 -2.26 -7.49
C PHE A 29 -2.58 -2.28 -7.84
N ASN A 30 -2.23 -3.10 -8.82
CA ASN A 30 -0.93 -3.02 -9.47
C ASN A 30 -0.77 -1.64 -10.14
N ASP A 31 0.49 -1.31 -10.38
CA ASP A 31 1.21 -0.13 -10.88
C ASP A 31 0.62 0.70 -12.04
N PHE A 32 -0.68 0.65 -12.27
CA PHE A 32 -1.37 1.24 -13.41
C PHE A 32 -1.55 2.76 -13.29
N ALA A 33 -1.48 3.31 -12.08
CA ALA A 33 -1.49 4.74 -11.84
C ALA A 33 -0.37 5.06 -10.85
N ASP A 34 0.55 5.94 -11.25
CA ASP A 34 1.50 6.59 -10.36
C ASP A 34 2.64 5.72 -9.80
N ALA A 35 3.36 4.99 -10.67
CA ALA A 35 4.58 4.27 -10.29
C ALA A 35 5.59 5.13 -9.49
N GLU A 36 5.63 6.44 -9.76
CA GLU A 36 6.47 7.41 -9.04
C GLU A 36 6.03 7.64 -7.58
N ILE A 37 4.73 7.57 -7.27
CA ILE A 37 4.22 7.79 -5.91
C ILE A 37 4.63 6.67 -4.95
N LYS A 38 5.03 5.50 -5.47
CA LYS A 38 5.60 4.42 -4.65
C LYS A 38 6.85 4.86 -3.89
N LYS A 39 7.58 5.86 -4.40
CA LYS A 39 8.78 6.40 -3.76
C LYS A 39 8.50 7.13 -2.44
N VAL A 40 7.24 7.54 -2.23
CA VAL A 40 6.78 8.24 -1.02
C VAL A 40 6.76 7.33 0.21
N VAL A 41 6.83 6.00 0.04
CA VAL A 41 6.81 5.06 1.16
C VAL A 41 7.99 4.10 1.07
N LYS A 42 8.92 4.19 2.03
CA LYS A 42 10.03 3.26 2.15
C LYS A 42 9.53 1.92 2.68
N GLY A 43 10.00 0.83 2.09
CA GLY A 43 9.55 -0.52 2.41
C GLY A 43 8.14 -0.85 1.94
N ALA A 44 7.58 -0.07 1.00
CA ALA A 44 6.24 -0.31 0.47
C ALA A 44 6.04 -1.79 0.06
N PRO A 45 4.98 -2.47 0.55
CA PRO A 45 4.75 -3.88 0.26
C PRO A 45 4.70 -4.13 -1.25
N GLN A 46 5.39 -5.18 -1.70
CA GLN A 46 5.37 -5.62 -3.10
C GLN A 46 4.75 -7.01 -3.17
N VAL A 47 3.97 -7.23 -4.23
CA VAL A 47 3.46 -8.56 -4.55
C VAL A 47 4.62 -9.38 -5.11
N ASN A 48 4.83 -10.59 -4.57
CA ASN A 48 5.74 -11.55 -5.16
C ASN A 48 5.14 -12.06 -6.48
N PRO A 49 5.83 -11.89 -7.62
CA PRO A 49 5.29 -12.28 -8.94
C PRO A 49 5.13 -13.80 -9.11
N GLU A 50 5.79 -14.61 -8.29
CA GLU A 50 5.73 -16.08 -8.39
C GLU A 50 4.42 -16.64 -7.82
N ASP A 51 3.90 -16.06 -6.74
CA ASP A 51 2.74 -16.58 -6.01
C ASP A 51 1.57 -15.58 -5.92
N GLY A 52 1.77 -14.33 -6.34
CA GLY A 52 0.76 -13.28 -6.28
C GLY A 52 0.45 -12.81 -4.87
N CYS A 53 1.31 -13.09 -3.89
CA CYS A 53 1.10 -12.78 -2.47
C CYS A 53 2.02 -11.65 -1.96
N PHE A 54 1.61 -11.00 -0.88
CA PHE A 54 2.50 -10.18 -0.07
C PHE A 54 3.17 -11.03 1.01
N HIS A 55 4.42 -10.70 1.33
CA HIS A 55 5.11 -11.30 2.46
C HIS A 55 4.97 -10.42 3.71
N LEU A 56 4.95 -11.08 4.86
CA LEU A 56 4.97 -10.38 6.15
C LEU A 56 6.30 -9.65 6.31
N SER A 57 6.23 -8.36 6.62
CA SER A 57 7.42 -7.58 6.97
C SER A 57 7.86 -7.90 8.39
N ASP A 58 9.16 -8.12 8.58
CA ASP A 58 9.78 -8.30 9.91
C ASP A 58 10.15 -6.96 10.58
N ALA A 59 9.98 -5.84 9.86
CA ALA A 59 10.22 -4.51 10.41
C ALA A 59 9.12 -4.13 11.42
N PRO A 60 9.44 -3.34 12.46
CA PRO A 60 8.49 -2.98 13.50
C PRO A 60 7.31 -2.13 12.98
N GLY A 61 6.20 -2.16 13.72
CA GLY A 61 5.01 -1.36 13.41
C GLY A 61 4.32 -1.86 12.15
N LEU A 62 4.02 -0.95 11.21
CA LEU A 62 3.42 -1.31 9.93
C LEU A 62 4.45 -1.88 8.93
N GLY A 63 5.74 -1.85 9.26
CA GLY A 63 6.82 -2.29 8.38
C GLY A 63 7.15 -1.33 7.23
N VAL A 64 6.69 -0.07 7.32
CA VAL A 64 6.90 0.99 6.32
C VAL A 64 7.19 2.33 6.99
N GLU A 65 7.82 3.24 6.24
CA GLU A 65 8.06 4.64 6.64
C GLU A 65 7.52 5.58 5.55
N LEU A 66 6.68 6.55 5.94
CA LEU A 66 6.17 7.58 5.04
C LEU A 66 7.19 8.72 4.93
N ASP A 67 7.63 9.02 3.71
CA ASP A 67 8.52 10.13 3.39
C ASP A 67 7.68 11.37 3.07
N THR A 68 7.52 12.26 4.05
CA THR A 68 6.70 13.47 3.90
C THR A 68 7.31 14.50 2.95
N ASP A 69 8.63 14.49 2.79
CA ASP A 69 9.32 15.41 1.89
C ASP A 69 9.11 14.96 0.44
N ALA A 70 9.24 13.65 0.17
CA ALA A 70 8.87 13.08 -1.13
C ALA A 70 7.37 13.28 -1.43
N ALA A 71 6.50 13.13 -0.43
CA ALA A 71 5.06 13.35 -0.60
C ALA A 71 4.74 14.79 -1.03
N ALA A 72 5.52 15.78 -0.59
CA ALA A 72 5.32 17.18 -0.94
C ALA A 72 5.53 17.47 -2.44
N GLU A 73 6.27 16.61 -3.15
CA GLU A 73 6.45 16.68 -4.61
C GLU A 73 5.19 16.27 -5.39
N PHE A 74 4.24 15.60 -4.73
CA PHE A 74 2.98 15.11 -5.31
C PHE A 74 1.77 15.79 -4.65
N PRO A 75 1.57 17.11 -4.83
CA PRO A 75 0.45 17.81 -4.23
C PRO A 75 -0.87 17.27 -4.74
N GLN A 76 -1.88 17.22 -3.86
CA GLN A 76 -3.24 16.80 -4.22
C GLN A 76 -3.73 17.61 -5.43
N GLN A 77 -4.11 16.89 -6.49
CA GLN A 77 -4.76 17.48 -7.64
C GLN A 77 -6.27 17.48 -7.44
N GLN A 78 -6.93 18.54 -7.91
CA GLN A 78 -8.37 18.60 -7.88
C GLN A 78 -8.95 17.57 -8.85
N ALA A 79 -9.38 16.43 -8.33
CA ALA A 79 -10.13 15.46 -9.11
C ALA A 79 -11.57 15.95 -9.27
N ARG A 80 -12.08 15.95 -10.51
CA ARG A 80 -13.51 16.11 -10.74
C ARG A 80 -14.17 14.77 -10.46
N PHE A 81 -14.73 14.64 -9.26
CA PHE A 81 -15.55 13.51 -8.86
C PHE A 81 -17.02 13.88 -9.05
N ASP A 82 -17.68 13.25 -10.03
CA ASP A 82 -19.11 13.38 -10.31
C ASP A 82 -19.71 12.00 -9.99
N LEU A 83 -20.38 11.89 -8.84
CA LEU A 83 -21.00 10.65 -8.33
C LEU A 83 -22.50 10.64 -8.61
#